data_AF-A0A838FPD3-F1
#
_entry.id   AF-A0A838FPD3-F1
#
_cell.length_a   1.000
_cell.length_b   1.000
_cell.length_c   1.000
_cell.angle_alpha   90.00
_cell.angle_beta   90.00
_cell.angle_gamma   90.00
#
_symmetry.space_group_name_H-M   'P 1'
#
loop_
_entity.id
_entity.type
_entity.pdbx_description
1 polymer ?
#
loop_
_entity_poly.entity_id
_entity_poly.type
_entity_poly.pdbx_seq_one_letter_code
_entity_poly.pdbx_strand_id
1 'polypeptide(L)'
;MWPMYRNKAANFAILIAAVSAFVGALVLVRSQATVDDVAYMKAMIPHHSIAIMTSERARLADPRVRKLADKILEAQVREIAEMKALIADLEHRSLRPDGN
;
A
#
# COMPACT_ATOMS: atom_id res chain seq x y z
N MET A 1 -38.05 14.72 -6.17
CA MET A 1 -36.57 14.67 -6.14
C MET A 1 -35.96 13.47 -6.89
N TRP A 2 -36.70 12.77 -7.77
CA TRP A 2 -36.15 11.70 -8.60
C TRP A 2 -36.70 11.73 -10.03
N PRO A 3 -36.21 12.61 -10.91
CA PRO A 3 -36.31 12.37 -12.34
C PRO A 3 -34.97 11.83 -12.87
N MET A 4 -34.31 10.92 -12.14
CA MET A 4 -33.34 10.00 -12.76
C MET A 4 -34.13 8.75 -13.13
N TYR A 5 -34.17 8.42 -14.43
CA TYR A 5 -34.99 7.40 -15.11
C TYR A 5 -36.46 7.25 -14.66
N ARG A 6 -37.41 7.27 -15.61
CA ARG A 6 -38.85 7.06 -15.31
C ARG A 6 -39.13 5.69 -14.67
N ASN A 7 -38.22 4.73 -14.80
CA ASN A 7 -38.35 3.37 -14.25
C ASN A 7 -37.79 3.28 -12.82
N LYS A 8 -38.70 3.17 -11.84
CA LYS A 8 -38.37 3.04 -10.42
C LYS A 8 -37.58 1.77 -10.10
N ALA A 9 -37.83 0.65 -10.79
CA ALA A 9 -37.12 -0.60 -10.55
C ALA A 9 -35.64 -0.49 -10.94
N ALA A 10 -35.34 0.17 -12.05
CA ALA A 10 -33.96 0.44 -12.47
C ALA A 10 -33.22 1.31 -11.44
N ASN A 11 -33.88 2.33 -10.89
CA ASN A 11 -33.29 3.16 -9.84
C ASN A 11 -32.96 2.37 -8.57
N PHE A 12 -33.87 1.49 -8.13
CA PHE A 12 -33.60 0.63 -6.98
C PHE A 12 -32.47 -0.36 -7.25
N ALA A 13 -32.41 -0.95 -8.44
CA ALA A 13 -31.31 -1.83 -8.83
C ALA A 13 -29.95 -1.12 -8.79
N ILE A 14 -29.88 0.11 -9.31
CA ILE A 14 -28.67 0.94 -9.26
C ILE A 14 -28.26 1.24 -7.81
N LEU A 15 -29.23 1.60 -6.95
CA LEU A 15 -28.95 1.88 -5.55
C LEU A 15 -28.41 0.65 -4.81
N ILE A 16 -29.03 -0.51 -5.00
CA ILE A 16 -28.56 -1.76 -4.38
C ILE A 16 -27.16 -2.11 -4.88
N ALA A 17 -26.91 -2.01 -6.19
CA ALA A 17 -25.59 -2.27 -6.76
C ALA A 17 -24.54 -1.30 -6.19
N ALA A 18 -24.87 -0.02 -6.06
CA ALA A 18 -23.98 0.99 -5.49
C ALA A 18 -23.69 0.72 -4.00
N VAL A 19 -24.70 0.39 -3.20
CA VAL A 19 -24.51 0.05 -1.77
C VAL A 19 -23.65 -1.21 -1.63
N SER A 20 -23.93 -2.26 -2.40
CA SER A 20 -23.13 -3.50 -2.38
C SER A 20 -21.68 -3.25 -2.80
N ALA A 21 -21.45 -2.47 -3.86
CA ALA A 21 -20.10 -2.09 -4.29
C ALA A 21 -19.38 -1.26 -3.22
N PHE A 22 -20.08 -0.32 -2.58
CA PHE A 22 -19.53 0.51 -1.50
C PHE A 22 -19.13 -0.33 -0.28
N VAL A 23 -20.03 -1.19 0.20
CA VAL A 23 -19.77 -2.07 1.35
C VAL A 23 -18.63 -3.03 1.02
N GLY A 24 -18.62 -3.63 -0.17
CA GLY A 24 -17.54 -4.51 -0.61
C GLY A 24 -16.19 -3.80 -0.64
N ALA A 25 -16.12 -2.63 -1.26
CA ALA A 25 -14.90 -1.82 -1.30
C ALA A 25 -14.43 -1.41 0.11
N LEU A 26 -15.36 -1.00 0.98
CA LEU A 26 -15.06 -0.63 2.37
C LEU A 26 -14.50 -1.83 3.16
N VAL A 27 -15.08 -3.01 3.01
CA VAL A 27 -14.60 -4.23 3.67
C VAL A 27 -13.20 -4.57 3.19
N LEU A 28 -12.95 -4.58 1.88
CA LEU A 28 -11.64 -4.90 1.31
C LEU A 28 -10.54 -3.93 1.77
N VAL A 29 -10.79 -2.62 1.71
CA VAL A 29 -9.81 -1.61 2.13
C VAL A 29 -9.57 -1.64 3.64
N ARG A 30 -10.54 -2.08 4.45
CA ARG A 30 -10.37 -2.17 5.90
C ARG A 30 -9.70 -3.47 6.34
N SER A 31 -9.95 -4.57 5.65
CA SER A 31 -9.40 -5.87 6.02
C SER A 31 -7.98 -6.08 5.51
N GLN A 32 -7.61 -5.44 4.39
CA GLN A 32 -6.33 -5.69 3.68
C GLN A 32 -6.14 -7.18 3.34
N ALA A 33 -7.23 -7.95 3.23
CA ALA A 33 -7.21 -9.41 3.09
C ALA A 33 -6.54 -9.91 1.80
N THR A 34 -6.30 -9.02 0.83
CA THR A 34 -5.67 -9.33 -0.47
C THR A 34 -4.22 -8.86 -0.55
N VAL A 35 -3.61 -8.44 0.56
CA VAL A 35 -2.20 -8.01 0.60
C VAL A 35 -1.36 -9.17 1.14
N ASP A 36 -0.50 -9.73 0.30
CA ASP A 36 0.48 -10.76 0.67
C ASP A 36 1.87 -10.15 0.96
N ASP A 37 2.82 -10.99 1.41
CA ASP A 37 4.17 -10.57 1.80
C ASP A 37 4.91 -9.83 0.68
N VAL A 38 4.82 -10.33 -0.56
CA VAL A 38 5.51 -9.75 -1.71
C VAL A 38 4.86 -8.44 -2.13
N ALA A 39 3.52 -8.37 -2.16
CA ALA A 39 2.76 -7.17 -2.46
C ALA A 39 3.03 -6.07 -1.42
N TYR A 40 3.10 -6.44 -0.13
CA TYR A 40 3.47 -5.53 0.95
C TYR A 40 4.84 -4.91 0.71
N MET A 41 5.87 -5.73 0.49
CA MET A 41 7.24 -5.24 0.29
C MET A 41 7.39 -4.41 -0.98
N LYS A 42 6.75 -4.83 -2.10
CA LYS A 42 6.74 -4.05 -3.35
C LYS A 42 6.08 -2.68 -3.18
N ALA A 43 5.06 -2.56 -2.33
CA ALA A 43 4.43 -1.28 -2.00
C ALA A 43 5.26 -0.44 -1.01
N MET A 44 5.99 -1.07 -0.08
CA MET A 44 6.80 -0.37 0.92
C MET A 44 8.11 0.19 0.36
N ILE A 45 8.74 -0.45 -0.63
CA ILE A 45 9.96 0.10 -1.28
C ILE A 45 9.77 1.54 -1.80
N PRO A 46 8.73 1.88 -2.58
CA PRO A 46 8.52 3.25 -3.02
C PRO A 46 8.06 4.17 -1.88
N HIS A 47 7.25 3.69 -0.92
CA HIS A 47 6.89 4.45 0.27
C HIS A 47 8.14 4.91 1.04
N HIS A 48 9.08 3.99 1.25
CA HIS A 48 10.36 4.29 1.89
C HIS A 48 11.24 5.23 1.07
N SER A 49 11.23 5.06 -0.25
CA SER A 49 12.00 5.93 -1.16
C SER A 49 11.56 7.40 -1.08
N ILE A 50 10.26 7.65 -0.83
CA ILE A 50 9.75 9.00 -0.58
C ILE A 50 10.36 9.57 0.71
N ALA A 51 10.40 8.79 1.80
CA ALA A 51 10.97 9.22 3.08
C ALA A 51 12.48 9.55 2.97
N ILE A 52 13.24 8.77 2.19
CA ILE A 52 14.64 9.07 1.88
C ILE A 52 14.74 10.40 1.14
N MET A 53 14.02 10.58 0.03
CA MET A 53 14.03 11.81 -0.75
C MET A 53 13.65 13.04 0.08
N THR A 54 12.63 12.91 0.95
CA THR A 54 12.21 13.98 1.85
C THR A 54 13.30 14.31 2.86
N SER A 55 13.94 13.30 3.47
CA SER A 55 15.01 13.49 4.46
C SER A 55 16.24 14.17 3.86
N GLU A 56 16.61 13.81 2.63
CA GLU A 56 17.73 14.40 1.90
C GLU A 56 17.48 15.87 1.53
N ARG A 57 16.27 16.21 1.09
CA ARG A 57 15.95 17.54 0.54
C ARG A 57 15.39 18.52 1.57
N ALA A 58 14.97 18.05 2.74
CA ALA A 58 14.39 18.90 3.77
C ALA A 58 15.41 19.94 4.28
N ARG A 59 14.98 21.19 4.39
CA ARG A 59 15.75 22.28 5.03
C ARG A 59 15.44 22.29 6.52
N LEU A 60 16.16 21.49 7.29
CA LEU A 60 15.96 21.33 8.74
C LEU A 60 16.95 22.21 9.51
N ALA A 61 16.44 23.17 10.28
CA ALA A 61 17.26 24.10 11.06
C ALA A 61 17.64 23.56 12.46
N ASP A 62 16.74 22.83 13.11
CA ASP A 62 17.02 22.23 14.43
C ASP A 62 17.92 20.99 14.26
N PRO A 63 19.11 20.96 14.89
CA PRO A 63 20.05 19.83 14.78
C PRO A 63 19.47 18.49 15.25
N ARG A 64 18.52 18.50 16.20
CA ARG A 64 17.85 17.28 16.68
C ARG A 64 16.95 16.69 15.60
N VAL A 65 16.27 17.55 14.83
CA VAL A 65 15.41 17.14 13.72
C VAL A 65 16.25 16.66 12.54
N ARG A 66 17.38 17.31 12.23
CA ARG A 66 18.35 16.80 11.24
C ARG A 66 18.84 15.41 11.61
N LYS A 67 19.27 15.21 12.86
CA LYS A 67 19.73 13.91 13.35
C LYS A 67 18.65 12.83 13.27
N LEU A 68 17.38 13.19 13.47
CA LEU A 68 16.27 12.27 13.26
C LEU A 68 16.12 11.89 11.78
N ALA A 69 16.18 12.86 10.87
CA ALA A 69 16.10 12.61 9.43
C ALA A 69 17.24 11.69 8.93
N ASP A 70 18.46 11.89 9.43
CA ASP A 70 19.61 11.04 9.07
C ASP A 70 19.39 9.58 9.52
N LYS A 71 18.84 9.39 10.73
CA LYS A 71 18.48 8.05 11.23
C LYS A 71 17.37 7.39 10.41
N ILE A 72 16.36 8.16 10.01
CA ILE A 72 15.28 7.68 9.15
C ILE A 72 15.86 7.23 7.82
N LEU A 73 16.71 8.05 7.17
CA LEU A 73 17.36 7.70 5.91
C LEU A 73 18.14 6.38 6.02
N GLU A 74 18.98 6.24 7.05
CA GLU A 74 19.80 5.06 7.26
C GLU A 74 18.95 3.78 7.45
N ALA A 75 17.87 3.87 8.24
CA ALA A 75 16.95 2.76 8.43
C ALA A 75 16.23 2.37 7.14
N GLN A 76 15.70 3.36 6.42
CA GLN A 76 14.89 3.14 5.22
C GLN A 76 15.71 2.52 4.08
N VAL A 77 16.99 2.91 3.94
CA VAL A 77 17.91 2.28 2.97
C VAL A 77 18.17 0.81 3.30
N ARG A 78 18.41 0.48 4.58
CA ARG A 78 18.60 -0.92 5.01
C ARG A 78 17.34 -1.76 4.79
N GLU A 79 16.18 -1.23 5.16
CA GLU A 79 14.90 -1.91 5.01
C GLU A 79 14.55 -2.16 3.54
N ILE A 80 14.87 -1.23 2.63
CA ILE A 80 14.74 -1.46 1.17
C ILE A 80 15.61 -2.62 0.71
N ALA A 81 16.86 -2.71 1.19
CA ALA A 81 17.76 -3.81 0.81
C ALA A 81 17.24 -5.16 1.32
N GLU A 82 16.75 -5.21 2.56
CA GLU A 82 16.12 -6.39 3.15
C GLU A 82 14.89 -6.84 2.38
N MET A 83 13.96 -5.92 2.08
CA MET A 83 12.77 -6.21 1.28
C MET A 83 13.12 -6.76 -0.11
N LYS A 84 14.11 -6.19 -0.78
CA LYS A 84 14.56 -6.69 -2.10
C LYS A 84 15.10 -8.12 -2.02
N ALA A 85 15.86 -8.43 -0.97
CA ALA A 85 16.39 -9.77 -0.76
C ALA A 85 15.26 -10.78 -0.49
N LEU A 86 14.31 -10.43 0.38
CA LEU A 86 13.17 -11.27 0.72
C LEU A 86 12.23 -11.51 -0.48
N ILE A 87 11.97 -10.48 -1.29
CA ILE A 87 11.19 -10.64 -2.54
C ILE A 87 11.87 -11.67 -3.45
N ALA A 88 13.17 -11.53 -3.69
CA ALA A 88 13.90 -12.44 -4.56
C ALA A 88 13.86 -13.89 -4.04
N ASP A 89 14.01 -14.08 -2.73
CA ASP A 89 13.96 -15.38 -2.07
C ASP A 89 12.56 -16.02 -2.14
N LEU A 90 11.50 -15.25 -1.85
CA LEU A 90 10.12 -15.73 -1.93
C LEU A 90 9.69 -16.06 -3.35
N GLU A 91 10.00 -15.20 -4.33
CA GLU A 91 9.69 -15.45 -5.74
C GLU A 91 10.45 -16.68 -6.26
N HIS A 92 11.70 -16.88 -5.84
CA HIS A 92 12.47 -18.08 -6.20
C HIS A 92 11.90 -19.35 -5.55
N ARG A 93 11.45 -19.29 -4.28
CA ARG A 93 10.75 -20.41 -3.63
C ARG A 93 9.44 -20.76 -4.33
N SER A 94 8.67 -19.78 -4.77
CA SER A 94 7.43 -20.00 -5.52
C SER A 94 7.65 -20.73 -6.86
N LEU A 95 8.86 -20.65 -7.44
CA LEU A 95 9.24 -21.34 -8.67
C LEU A 95 9.79 -22.77 -8.44
N ARG A 96 10.03 -23.16 -7.19
CA ARG A 96 10.47 -24.51 -6.80
C ARG A 96 9.32 -25.22 -6.06
N PRO A 97 8.54 -26.11 -6.71
CA PRO A 97 7.40 -26.77 -6.08
C PRO A 97 7.80 -27.79 -4.99
N ASP A 98 9.10 -28.00 -4.77
CA ASP A 98 9.70 -28.99 -3.87
C ASP A 98 10.63 -28.29 -2.86
N GLY A 99 10.05 -27.78 -1.77
CA GLY A 99 10.78 -27.01 -0.76
C GLY A 99 10.24 -27.16 0.66
N ASN A 100 10.12 -28.42 1.10
CA ASN A 100 9.60 -28.94 2.38
C ASN A 100 8.08 -28.82 2.60
#